data_AF-A0AAE3GT96-F1
#
_entry.id   AF-A0AAE3GT96-F1
#
_cell.length_a   1.000
_cell.length_b   1.000
_cell.length_c   1.000
_cell.angle_alpha   90.00
_cell.angle_beta   90.00
_cell.angle_gamma   90.00
#
_symmetry.space_group_name_H-M   'P 1'
#
loop_
_entity.id
_entity.type
_entity.pdbx_description
1 polymer ?
#
loop_
_entity_poly.entity_id
_entity_poly.type
_entity_poly.pdbx_seq_one_letter_code
_entity_poly.pdbx_strand_id
1 'polypeptide(L)'
;MLLRRVSVLSLLLLSLGGIIALGKPNSNALAPNIVQNFENRPPQERIRHSLMEELNLGQEQQQKLRVIQYKYKNRIEGLQKGIHESTQEFRSLMITNIDSGQIRNKHQEVQQLQQQLEDLRLESMLEMREVLTPDQRSRFAQMMEQKKDNFQNMMRNRREEEF
;
A
#
# COMPACT_ATOMS: atom_id res chain seq x y z
N MET A 1 -4.80 52.95 -27.75
CA MET A 1 -3.86 53.73 -26.92
C MET A 1 -3.30 52.82 -25.84
N LEU A 2 -2.01 52.51 -25.95
CA LEU A 2 -1.23 51.71 -25.00
C LEU A 2 -0.87 52.57 -23.78
N LEU A 3 -1.16 52.10 -22.58
CA LEU A 3 -0.50 52.60 -21.37
C LEU A 3 0.01 51.42 -20.56
N ARG A 4 1.27 51.07 -20.85
CA ARG A 4 2.16 50.40 -19.91
C ARG A 4 2.47 51.36 -18.76
N ARG A 5 2.42 50.87 -17.52
CA ARG A 5 3.17 51.45 -16.42
C ARG A 5 3.87 50.34 -15.64
N VAL A 6 5.10 50.66 -15.26
CA VAL A 6 6.22 49.81 -14.88
C VAL A 6 6.55 50.11 -13.42
N SER A 7 6.97 49.06 -12.68
CA SER A 7 7.75 49.06 -11.42
C SER A 7 7.08 49.68 -10.18
N VAL A 8 7.31 49.20 -8.96
CA VAL A 8 8.61 49.08 -8.28
C VAL A 8 8.62 47.94 -7.25
N LEU A 9 9.74 47.23 -7.22
CA LEU A 9 10.17 46.26 -6.20
C LEU A 9 10.06 46.81 -4.77
N SER A 10 9.57 45.98 -3.85
CA SER A 10 9.88 46.13 -2.42
C SER A 10 10.35 44.77 -1.89
N LEU A 11 11.67 44.58 -1.92
CA LEU A 11 12.39 43.54 -1.22
C LEU A 11 12.38 43.88 0.27
N LEU A 12 11.71 43.05 1.09
CA LEU A 12 11.80 43.11 2.54
C LEU A 12 12.52 41.85 3.02
N LEU A 13 13.86 41.94 3.04
CA LEU A 13 14.75 41.00 3.71
C LEU A 13 14.71 41.30 5.21
N LEU A 14 14.04 40.46 6.00
CA LEU A 14 14.30 40.36 7.43
C LEU A 14 15.10 39.09 7.70
N SER A 15 16.39 39.28 7.96
CA SER A 15 17.24 38.29 8.62
C SER A 15 16.79 38.14 10.07
N LEU A 16 16.51 36.92 10.51
CA LEU A 16 16.58 36.59 11.93
C LEU A 16 17.47 35.37 12.13
N GLY A 17 18.55 35.60 12.87
CA GLY A 17 19.61 34.65 13.17
C GLY A 17 19.12 33.44 13.95
N GLY A 18 19.82 32.32 13.75
CA GLY A 18 19.45 31.00 14.25
C GLY A 18 19.82 30.73 15.70
N ILE A 19 19.22 29.66 16.20
CA ILE A 19 19.77 28.82 17.26
C ILE A 19 19.63 27.38 16.76
N ILE A 20 20.76 26.75 16.42
CA ILE A 20 20.82 25.30 16.25
C ILE A 20 20.97 24.73 17.66
N ALA A 21 19.92 24.11 18.19
CA ALA A 21 20.03 23.30 19.39
C ALA A 21 20.85 22.04 19.05
N LEU A 22 22.10 22.00 19.51
CA LEU A 22 22.92 20.78 19.51
C LEU A 22 22.33 19.79 20.52
N GLY A 23 21.44 18.93 20.04
CA GLY A 23 20.97 17.76 20.79
C GLY A 23 22.13 16.78 20.99
N LYS A 24 22.37 16.37 22.23
CA LYS A 24 23.36 15.35 22.60
C LYS A 24 23.09 14.05 21.80
N PRO A 25 24.08 13.44 21.13
CA PRO A 25 23.92 12.12 20.57
C PRO A 25 23.81 11.14 21.75
N ASN A 26 22.66 10.48 21.87
CA ASN A 26 22.45 9.43 22.85
C ASN A 26 23.23 8.19 22.39
N SER A 27 24.50 8.09 22.79
CA SER A 27 25.37 6.95 22.52
C SER A 27 25.00 5.80 23.48
N ASN A 28 23.83 5.21 23.25
CA ASN A 28 23.38 3.95 23.85
C ASN A 28 22.42 3.27 22.87
N ALA A 29 22.96 2.77 21.76
CA ALA A 29 22.26 1.81 20.91
C ALA A 29 23.27 0.87 20.23
N LEU A 30 24.24 0.39 21.00
CA LEU A 30 25.06 -0.77 20.65
C LEU A 30 24.81 -1.84 21.72
N ALA A 31 23.67 -2.53 21.59
CA ALA A 31 23.48 -3.87 22.14
C ALA A 31 22.42 -4.58 21.27
N PRO A 32 22.75 -5.71 20.63
CA PRO A 32 21.82 -6.46 19.79
C PRO A 32 20.96 -7.35 20.68
N ASN A 33 19.77 -6.89 21.05
CA ASN A 33 18.73 -7.79 21.53
C ASN A 33 17.97 -8.34 20.31
N ILE A 34 18.53 -9.40 19.70
CA ILE A 34 17.87 -10.20 18.66
C ILE A 34 16.91 -11.19 19.35
N VAL A 35 16.03 -10.72 20.22
CA VAL A 35 14.85 -11.46 20.70
C VAL A 35 13.88 -10.39 21.21
N GLN A 36 12.59 -10.52 20.91
CA GLN A 36 11.48 -9.66 21.38
C GLN A 36 11.15 -8.46 20.48
N ASN A 37 10.16 -8.63 19.59
CA ASN A 37 8.80 -8.05 19.73
C ASN A 37 8.02 -8.24 18.40
N PHE A 38 7.60 -9.46 18.08
CA PHE A 38 6.79 -9.73 16.88
C PHE A 38 5.33 -9.30 17.02
N GLU A 39 4.87 -9.12 18.26
CA GLU A 39 3.47 -8.94 18.61
C GLU A 39 2.96 -7.53 18.30
N ASN A 40 3.85 -6.53 18.31
CA ASN A 40 3.50 -5.11 18.16
C ASN A 40 3.76 -4.51 16.77
N ARG A 41 4.13 -5.31 15.77
CA ARG A 41 4.33 -4.78 14.41
C ARG A 41 2.99 -4.52 13.72
N PRO A 42 2.86 -3.44 12.92
CA PRO A 42 1.68 -3.23 12.10
C PRO A 42 1.42 -4.47 11.24
N PRO A 43 0.17 -4.89 11.01
CA PRO A 43 -0.15 -6.14 10.31
C PRO A 43 0.58 -6.33 8.98
N GLN A 44 0.83 -5.22 8.28
CA GLN A 44 1.57 -5.18 7.02
C GLN A 44 3.05 -5.62 7.16
N GLU A 45 3.69 -5.35 8.29
CA GLU A 45 5.06 -5.78 8.58
C GLU A 45 5.15 -7.25 9.00
N ARG A 46 4.13 -7.78 9.67
CA ARG A 46 4.07 -9.21 10.04
C ARG A 46 3.99 -10.12 8.82
N ILE A 47 3.13 -9.78 7.86
CA ILE A 47 2.97 -10.52 6.60
C ILE A 47 4.27 -10.46 5.77
N ARG A 48 4.97 -9.32 5.79
CA ARG A 48 6.28 -9.15 5.11
C ARG A 48 7.38 -9.97 5.77
N HIS A 49 7.34 -10.10 7.09
CA HIS A 49 8.34 -10.86 7.83
C HIS A 49 8.22 -12.37 7.56
N SER A 50 7.00 -12.92 7.55
CA SER A 50 6.79 -14.33 7.26
C SER A 50 7.20 -14.70 5.82
N LEU A 51 6.96 -13.82 4.84
CA LEU A 51 7.38 -14.06 3.45
C LEU A 51 8.90 -14.21 3.30
N MET A 52 9.68 -13.42 4.05
CA MET A 52 11.15 -13.45 3.93
C MET A 52 11.76 -14.70 4.55
N GLU A 53 11.18 -15.18 5.65
CA GLU A 53 11.62 -16.38 6.35
C GLU A 53 11.22 -17.65 5.58
N GLU A 54 9.98 -17.71 5.08
CA GLU A 54 9.45 -18.90 4.38
C GLU A 54 10.15 -19.17 3.02
N LEU A 55 10.62 -18.11 2.35
CA LEU A 55 11.31 -18.21 1.06
C LEU A 55 12.84 -18.28 1.16
N ASN A 56 13.43 -18.20 2.36
CA ASN A 56 14.87 -18.16 2.60
C ASN A 56 15.60 -17.16 1.66
N LEU A 57 15.11 -15.92 1.62
CA LEU A 57 15.61 -14.92 0.67
C LEU A 57 17.02 -14.44 1.05
N GLY A 58 17.94 -14.43 0.08
CA GLY A 58 19.25 -13.79 0.24
C GLY A 58 19.13 -12.26 0.39
N GLN A 59 20.13 -11.61 1.01
CA GLN A 59 20.09 -10.16 1.29
C GLN A 59 19.81 -9.30 0.04
N GLU A 60 20.41 -9.65 -1.10
CA GLU A 60 20.19 -8.96 -2.37
C GLU A 60 18.74 -9.10 -2.85
N GLN A 61 18.18 -10.32 -2.80
CA GLN A 61 16.78 -10.57 -3.17
C GLN A 61 15.83 -9.79 -2.26
N GLN A 62 16.09 -9.76 -0.96
CA GLN A 62 15.31 -8.99 0.00
C GLN A 62 15.30 -7.50 -0.34
N GLN A 63 16.46 -6.93 -0.71
CA GLN A 63 16.55 -5.52 -1.10
C GLN A 63 15.76 -5.25 -2.39
N LYS A 64 15.89 -6.11 -3.41
CA LYS A 64 15.13 -5.99 -4.67
C LYS A 64 13.62 -6.05 -4.42
N LEU A 65 13.16 -7.01 -3.62
CA LEU A 65 11.74 -7.16 -3.28
C LEU A 65 11.21 -5.98 -2.46
N ARG A 66 12.01 -5.40 -1.57
CA ARG A 66 11.63 -4.16 -0.87
C ARG A 66 11.39 -3.02 -1.86
N VAL A 67 12.31 -2.82 -2.81
CA VAL A 67 12.18 -1.77 -3.83
C VAL A 67 10.92 -1.98 -4.67
N ILE A 68 10.68 -3.19 -5.15
CA ILE A 68 9.45 -3.54 -5.90
C ILE A 68 8.23 -3.20 -5.05
N GLN A 69 8.20 -3.62 -3.79
CA GLN A 69 7.05 -3.35 -2.93
C GLN A 69 6.80 -1.86 -2.71
N TYR A 70 7.85 -1.06 -2.48
CA TYR A 70 7.71 0.39 -2.34
C TYR A 70 7.22 1.06 -3.65
N LYS A 71 7.66 0.56 -4.81
CA LYS A 71 7.22 1.07 -6.13
C LYS A 71 5.71 0.94 -6.34
N TYR A 72 5.09 -0.11 -5.81
CA TYR A 72 3.67 -0.43 -6.01
C TYR A 72 2.77 -0.01 -4.84
N LYS A 73 3.30 0.05 -3.61
CA LYS A 73 2.54 0.25 -2.37
C LYS A 73 1.52 1.39 -2.45
N ASN A 74 1.99 2.62 -2.72
CA ASN A 74 1.13 3.80 -2.66
C ASN A 74 0.00 3.76 -3.71
N ARG A 75 0.28 3.19 -4.89
CA ARG A 75 -0.72 3.07 -5.97
C ARG A 75 -1.77 2.01 -5.63
N ILE A 76 -1.34 0.87 -5.08
CA ILE A 76 -2.25 -0.17 -4.59
C ILE A 76 -3.16 0.40 -3.48
N GLU A 77 -2.58 1.09 -2.49
CA GLU A 77 -3.33 1.67 -1.37
C GLU A 77 -4.32 2.74 -1.85
N GLY A 78 -3.90 3.58 -2.81
CA GLY A 78 -4.78 4.57 -3.45
C GLY A 78 -5.96 3.92 -4.18
N LEU A 79 -5.72 2.90 -5.00
CA LEU A 79 -6.77 2.17 -5.72
C LEU A 79 -7.72 1.45 -4.76
N GLN A 80 -7.21 0.80 -3.71
CA GLN A 80 -8.03 0.15 -2.69
C GLN A 80 -8.96 1.13 -1.99
N LYS A 81 -8.44 2.31 -1.64
CA LYS A 81 -9.25 3.39 -1.06
C LYS A 81 -10.32 3.87 -2.04
N GLY A 82 -9.96 4.13 -3.31
CA GLY A 82 -10.89 4.55 -4.34
C GLY A 82 -12.00 3.53 -4.60
N ILE A 83 -11.67 2.24 -4.67
CA ILE A 83 -12.66 1.15 -4.79
C ILE A 83 -13.61 1.17 -3.61
N HIS A 84 -13.09 1.31 -2.38
CA HIS A 84 -13.91 1.36 -1.18
C HIS A 84 -14.90 2.53 -1.24
N GLU A 85 -14.41 3.76 -1.46
CA GLU A 85 -15.23 4.97 -1.53
C GLU A 85 -16.29 4.88 -2.63
N SER A 86 -15.88 4.48 -3.85
CA SER A 86 -16.78 4.34 -5.00
C SER A 86 -17.84 3.25 -4.78
N THR A 87 -17.48 2.16 -4.09
CA THR A 87 -18.43 1.10 -3.71
C THR A 87 -19.45 1.59 -2.66
N GLN A 88 -19.04 2.40 -1.69
CA GLN A 88 -19.97 2.97 -0.71
C GLN A 88 -20.95 3.93 -1.38
N GLU A 89 -20.45 4.78 -2.28
CA GLU A 89 -21.30 5.69 -3.05
C GLU A 89 -22.27 4.90 -3.94
N PHE A 90 -21.81 3.88 -4.66
CA PHE A 90 -22.67 2.98 -5.43
C PHE A 90 -23.80 2.39 -4.57
N ARG A 91 -23.48 1.87 -3.37
CA ARG A 91 -24.49 1.32 -2.44
C ARG A 91 -25.49 2.37 -1.98
N SER A 92 -25.03 3.60 -1.73
CA SER A 92 -25.89 4.72 -1.37
C SER A 92 -26.85 5.08 -2.51
N LEU A 93 -26.38 5.11 -3.76
CA LEU A 93 -27.22 5.45 -4.92
C LEU A 93 -28.38 4.46 -5.11
N MET A 94 -28.20 3.18 -4.76
CA MET A 94 -29.23 2.13 -4.90
C MET A 94 -30.52 2.39 -4.11
N ILE A 95 -30.48 3.22 -3.07
CA ILE A 95 -31.65 3.55 -2.24
C ILE A 95 -32.25 4.93 -2.56
N THR A 96 -31.73 5.61 -3.58
CA THR A 96 -32.18 6.94 -4.01
C THR A 96 -33.06 6.86 -5.26
N ASN A 97 -33.76 7.95 -5.60
CA ASN A 97 -34.55 8.07 -6.83
C ASN A 97 -33.73 8.51 -8.05
N ILE A 98 -32.41 8.30 -8.03
CA ILE A 98 -31.52 8.68 -9.13
C ILE A 98 -31.79 7.80 -10.37
N ASP A 99 -31.49 8.34 -11.56
CA ASP A 99 -31.65 7.59 -12.80
C ASP A 99 -30.75 6.34 -12.84
N SER A 100 -31.29 5.25 -13.41
CA SER A 100 -30.61 3.97 -13.56
C SER A 100 -29.33 4.06 -14.41
N GLY A 101 -29.24 5.01 -15.34
CA GLY A 101 -28.02 5.28 -16.11
C GLY A 101 -26.89 5.76 -15.22
N GLN A 102 -27.17 6.61 -14.24
CA GLN A 102 -26.16 7.09 -13.29
C GLN A 102 -25.67 5.96 -12.37
N ILE A 103 -26.57 5.06 -11.96
CA ILE A 103 -26.21 3.87 -11.18
C ILE A 103 -25.27 2.96 -11.99
N ARG A 104 -25.59 2.71 -13.28
CA ARG A 104 -24.73 1.90 -14.16
C ARG A 104 -23.36 2.55 -14.37
N ASN A 105 -23.31 3.86 -14.56
CA ASN A 105 -22.04 4.58 -14.69
C ASN A 105 -21.18 4.44 -13.43
N LYS A 106 -21.80 4.55 -12.23
CA LYS A 106 -21.06 4.36 -10.97
C LYS A 106 -20.55 2.93 -10.79
N HIS A 107 -21.36 1.95 -11.18
CA HIS A 107 -20.92 0.55 -11.19
C HIS A 107 -19.72 0.33 -12.13
N GLN A 108 -19.75 0.93 -13.33
CA GLN A 108 -18.63 0.85 -14.27
C GLN A 108 -17.35 1.49 -13.71
N GLU A 109 -17.45 2.60 -12.99
CA GLU A 109 -16.32 3.23 -12.30
C GLU A 109 -15.67 2.26 -11.29
N VAL A 110 -16.49 1.59 -10.47
CA VAL A 110 -16.01 0.58 -9.52
C VAL A 110 -15.29 -0.56 -10.25
N GLN A 111 -15.87 -1.06 -11.35
CA GLN A 111 -15.26 -2.13 -12.16
C GLN A 111 -13.91 -1.71 -12.75
N GLN A 112 -13.80 -0.48 -13.27
CA GLN A 112 -12.56 0.04 -13.83
C GLN A 112 -11.46 0.16 -12.77
N LEU A 113 -11.78 0.65 -11.57
CA LEU A 113 -10.82 0.74 -10.47
C LEU A 113 -10.35 -0.65 -10.01
N GLN A 114 -11.26 -1.63 -9.97
CA GLN A 114 -10.92 -3.02 -9.66
C GLN A 114 -9.97 -3.61 -10.72
N GLN A 115 -10.25 -3.40 -12.01
CA GLN A 115 -9.37 -3.86 -13.09
C GLN A 115 -7.97 -3.26 -12.95
N GLN A 116 -7.87 -1.95 -12.73
CA GLN A 116 -6.59 -1.27 -12.52
C GLN A 116 -5.81 -1.83 -11.34
N LEU A 117 -6.50 -2.20 -10.25
CA LEU A 117 -5.87 -2.81 -9.09
C LEU A 117 -5.33 -4.21 -9.42
N GLU A 118 -6.09 -5.02 -10.14
CA GLU A 118 -5.66 -6.36 -10.54
C GLU A 118 -4.48 -6.31 -11.52
N ASP A 119 -4.51 -5.41 -12.49
CA ASP A 119 -3.39 -5.18 -13.41
C ASP A 119 -2.12 -4.78 -12.64
N LEU A 120 -2.25 -3.87 -11.67
CA LEU A 120 -1.12 -3.42 -10.87
C LEU A 120 -0.54 -4.54 -9.97
N ARG A 121 -1.39 -5.42 -9.46
CA ARG A 121 -0.97 -6.61 -8.69
C ARG A 121 -0.25 -7.61 -9.57
N LEU A 122 -0.73 -7.82 -10.80
CA LEU A 122 -0.08 -8.66 -11.79
C LEU A 122 1.33 -8.15 -12.08
N GLU A 123 1.49 -6.87 -12.39
CA GLU A 123 2.80 -6.27 -12.66
C GLU A 123 3.76 -6.41 -11.46
N SER A 124 3.27 -6.15 -10.24
CA SER A 124 4.06 -6.37 -9.03
C SER A 124 4.47 -7.84 -8.87
N MET A 125 3.60 -8.79 -9.20
CA MET A 125 3.89 -10.21 -9.12
C MET A 125 4.92 -10.64 -10.16
N LEU A 126 4.82 -10.13 -11.40
CA LEU A 126 5.79 -10.39 -12.46
C LEU A 126 7.18 -9.87 -12.08
N GLU A 127 7.29 -8.66 -11.53
CA GLU A 127 8.59 -8.16 -11.06
C GLU A 127 9.17 -8.97 -9.90
N MET A 128 8.33 -9.40 -8.95
CA MET A 128 8.78 -10.30 -7.88
C MET A 128 9.27 -11.64 -8.43
N ARG A 129 8.55 -12.20 -9.42
CA ARG A 129 8.92 -13.47 -10.06
C ARG A 129 10.34 -13.41 -10.61
N GLU A 130 10.74 -12.32 -11.26
CA GLU A 130 12.09 -12.15 -11.81
C GLU A 130 13.21 -12.13 -10.74
N VAL A 131 12.89 -11.85 -9.48
CA VAL A 131 13.86 -11.88 -8.36
C VAL A 131 13.97 -13.27 -7.74
N LEU A 132 12.90 -14.06 -7.77
CA LEU A 132 12.82 -15.37 -7.12
C LEU A 132 13.38 -16.49 -8.00
N THR A 133 14.01 -17.49 -7.39
CA THR A 133 14.40 -18.73 -8.06
C THR A 133 13.17 -19.60 -8.40
N PRO A 134 13.26 -20.57 -9.33
CA PRO A 134 12.15 -21.49 -9.62
C PRO A 134 11.57 -22.17 -8.38
N ASP A 135 12.43 -22.67 -7.48
CA ASP A 135 11.97 -23.32 -6.24
C ASP A 135 11.27 -22.34 -5.29
N GLN A 136 11.79 -21.11 -5.17
CA GLN A 136 11.14 -20.06 -4.38
C GLN A 136 9.78 -19.66 -4.96
N ARG A 137 9.64 -19.62 -6.29
CA ARG A 137 8.35 -19.35 -6.95
C ARG A 137 7.32 -20.44 -6.64
N SER A 138 7.73 -21.71 -6.65
CA SER A 138 6.85 -22.82 -6.28
C SER A 138 6.38 -22.71 -4.83
N ARG A 139 7.28 -22.41 -3.90
CA ARG A 139 6.91 -22.19 -2.49
C ARG A 139 5.99 -21.00 -2.33
N PHE A 140 6.29 -19.90 -3.02
CA PHE A 140 5.45 -18.70 -3.01
C PHE A 140 4.02 -19.00 -3.47
N ALA A 141 3.85 -19.78 -4.55
CA ALA A 141 2.53 -20.19 -5.03
C ALA A 141 1.74 -20.99 -3.98
N GLN A 142 2.38 -21.95 -3.31
CA GLN A 142 1.76 -22.75 -2.23
C GLN A 142 1.30 -21.87 -1.06
N MET A 143 2.13 -20.90 -0.66
CA MET A 143 1.77 -19.96 0.41
C MET A 143 0.56 -19.10 0.03
N MET A 144 0.46 -18.68 -1.24
CA MET A 144 -0.68 -17.89 -1.72
C MET A 144 -1.98 -18.69 -1.74
N GLU A 145 -1.90 -19.97 -2.10
CA GLU A 145 -3.03 -20.91 -2.04
C GLU A 145 -3.51 -21.12 -0.60
N GLN A 146 -2.60 -21.40 0.34
CA GLN A 146 -2.93 -21.53 1.76
C GLN A 146 -3.59 -20.26 2.33
N LYS A 147 -3.11 -19.07 1.95
CA LYS A 147 -3.73 -17.80 2.37
C LYS A 147 -5.15 -17.65 1.84
N LYS A 148 -5.40 -18.07 0.59
CA LYS A 148 -6.74 -18.06 0.00
C LYS A 148 -7.67 -19.01 0.74
N ASP A 149 -7.23 -20.22 1.03
CA ASP A 149 -8.03 -21.22 1.75
C ASP A 149 -8.36 -20.77 3.18
N ASN A 150 -7.36 -20.22 3.88
CA ASN A 150 -7.56 -19.65 5.21
C ASN A 150 -8.60 -18.51 5.21
N PHE A 151 -8.53 -17.63 4.21
CA PHE A 151 -9.50 -16.55 4.05
C PHE A 151 -10.91 -17.10 3.76
N GLN A 152 -11.03 -18.11 2.90
CA GLN A 152 -12.31 -18.76 2.61
C GLN A 152 -12.91 -19.43 3.84
N ASN A 153 -12.09 -20.15 4.61
CA ASN A 153 -12.52 -20.79 5.86
C ASN A 153 -12.99 -19.74 6.88
N MET A 154 -12.26 -18.63 7.03
CA MET A 154 -12.67 -17.53 7.90
C MET A 154 -14.03 -16.95 7.48
N MET A 155 -14.25 -16.76 6.17
CA MET A 155 -15.53 -16.28 5.63
C MET A 155 -16.66 -17.30 5.75
N ARG A 156 -16.35 -18.60 5.80
CA ARG A 156 -17.34 -19.66 6.04
C ARG A 156 -17.75 -19.68 7.50
N ASN A 157 -16.81 -19.70 8.42
CA ASN A 157 -17.06 -19.74 9.86
C ASN A 157 -17.90 -18.55 10.32
N ARG A 158 -17.59 -17.33 9.84
CA ARG A 158 -18.39 -16.13 10.17
C ARG A 158 -19.86 -16.27 9.74
N ARG A 159 -20.13 -16.92 8.61
CA ARG A 159 -21.50 -17.15 8.14
C ARG A 159 -22.22 -18.22 8.95
N GLU A 160 -21.51 -19.20 9.51
CA GLU A 160 -22.08 -20.25 10.36
C GLU A 160 -22.41 -19.73 11.78
N GLU A 161 -21.70 -18.70 12.28
CA GLU A 161 -21.96 -18.07 13.59
C GLU A 161 -23.14 -17.07 13.59
N GLU A 162 -23.61 -16.63 12.42
CA GLU A 162 -24.72 -15.67 12.27
C GLU A 162 -26.11 -16.34 12.18
N PHE A 163 -26.20 -17.68 12.28
CA PHE A 163 -27.43 -18.48 12.31
C PHE A 163 -27.58 -19.25 13.62
#